data_AF-A0A6L9SN28-F1
#
_entry.id   AF-A0A6L9SN28-F1
#
_cell.length_a   1.000
_cell.length_b   1.000
_cell.length_c   1.000
_cell.angle_alpha   90.00
_cell.angle_beta   90.00
_cell.angle_gamma   90.00
#
_symmetry.space_group_name_H-M   'P 1'
#
loop_
_entity.id
_entity.type
_entity.pdbx_description
1 polymer ?
#
loop_
_entity_poly.entity_id
_entity_poly.type
_entity_poly.pdbx_seq_one_letter_code
_entity_poly.pdbx_strand_id
1 'polypeptide(L)'
;MMCVSANGAVLAVGWMLVGRLGCMTGAGKKRVRKSPEERKAEIVAAAVKLIGEKGFYGTSLKDIADEIGMSQPGLLHYIGNKENLLSMLVTDNYDAYGTPRDFMESGLPGSDPNGMSFPAYLRFLVRYNAKRQSLLQLYMVLESEGFSPEHPLHDYFEERPNLVWEHYSEYQWNIPPEVGGWRNMRPTVRMCLEAMDGIQLRWMRKPPIDLYDEWLLFERIIFPSPVWDNYR
;
A
#
# COMPACT_ATOMS: atom_id res chain seq x y z
N MET A 1 -15.62 -18.57 -43.48
CA MET A 1 -16.97 -18.06 -43.12
C MET A 1 -17.08 -18.12 -41.60
N MET A 2 -17.69 -17.10 -40.97
CA MET A 2 -17.70 -16.77 -39.52
C MET A 2 -16.38 -16.10 -39.05
N CYS A 3 -16.23 -14.78 -38.85
CA CYS A 3 -17.14 -13.68 -38.52
C CYS A 3 -17.79 -13.72 -37.12
N VAL A 4 -17.28 -12.80 -36.29
CA VAL A 4 -17.92 -12.04 -35.20
C VAL A 4 -18.27 -12.78 -33.91
N SER A 5 -17.68 -12.31 -32.80
CA SER A 5 -18.44 -11.75 -31.68
C SER A 5 -17.55 -10.92 -30.76
N ALA A 6 -17.54 -9.61 -31.02
CA ALA A 6 -17.37 -8.60 -29.99
C ALA A 6 -18.72 -8.38 -29.32
N ASN A 7 -18.76 -8.29 -27.98
CA ASN A 7 -19.68 -7.44 -27.19
C ASN A 7 -19.64 -7.75 -25.69
N GLY A 8 -19.80 -6.70 -24.88
CA GLY A 8 -20.11 -6.77 -23.46
C GLY A 8 -19.40 -5.69 -22.63
N ALA A 9 -19.55 -4.40 -22.93
CA ALA A 9 -20.69 -3.52 -22.61
C ALA A 9 -20.40 -2.64 -21.37
N VAL A 10 -20.34 -1.33 -21.66
CA VAL A 10 -20.48 -0.19 -20.75
C VAL A 10 -21.90 -0.16 -20.21
N LEU A 11 -22.09 0.11 -18.91
CA LEU A 11 -23.36 0.65 -18.40
C LEU A 11 -23.10 1.76 -17.39
N ALA A 12 -23.45 2.97 -17.82
CA ALA A 12 -23.75 4.11 -16.99
C ALA A 12 -25.26 4.45 -17.15
N VAL A 13 -25.80 5.12 -16.13
CA VAL A 13 -26.99 5.98 -16.13
C VAL A 13 -28.37 5.34 -15.89
N GLY A 14 -28.89 5.58 -14.68
CA GLY A 14 -30.05 6.47 -14.48
C GLY A 14 -31.44 5.87 -14.61
N TRP A 15 -32.14 5.80 -13.47
CA TRP A 15 -33.60 5.69 -13.42
C TRP A 15 -34.19 6.91 -12.69
N MET A 16 -34.93 7.73 -13.44
CA MET A 16 -35.99 8.60 -12.93
C MET A 16 -37.27 7.76 -12.80
N LEU A 17 -37.86 7.71 -11.61
CA LEU A 17 -39.28 7.42 -11.43
C LEU A 17 -39.87 8.46 -10.49
N VAL A 18 -40.81 9.24 -11.02
CA VAL A 18 -41.69 10.13 -10.28
C VAL A 18 -42.70 9.28 -9.51
N GLY A 19 -42.68 9.36 -8.19
CA GLY A 19 -43.61 8.68 -7.29
C GLY A 19 -43.93 9.54 -6.07
N ARG A 20 -45.23 9.82 -5.90
CA ARG A 20 -45.94 10.60 -4.88
C ARG A 20 -45.26 10.76 -3.50
N LEU A 21 -45.41 11.97 -2.94
CA LEU A 21 -45.18 12.31 -1.54
C LEU A 21 -45.90 11.33 -0.59
N GLY A 22 -45.12 10.62 0.21
CA GLY A 22 -45.55 9.90 1.40
C GLY A 22 -44.59 10.23 2.54
N CYS A 23 -45.11 10.86 3.58
CA CYS A 23 -44.39 11.14 4.82
C CYS A 23 -43.98 9.80 5.47
N MET A 24 -42.67 9.51 5.56
CA MET A 24 -42.16 8.39 6.34
C MET A 24 -41.37 8.92 7.53
N THR A 25 -42.00 8.82 8.68
CA THR A 25 -41.41 8.96 10.01
C THR A 25 -40.22 8.02 10.18
N GLY A 26 -39.13 8.53 10.77
CA GLY A 26 -37.85 7.85 10.91
C GLY A 26 -37.94 6.51 11.63
N ALA A 27 -37.73 5.42 10.88
CA ALA A 27 -37.36 4.13 11.44
C ALA A 27 -35.85 4.18 11.74
N GLY A 28 -35.50 4.29 13.02
CA GLY A 28 -34.11 4.18 13.47
C GLY A 28 -33.50 2.87 12.96
N LYS A 29 -32.48 2.94 12.11
CA LYS A 29 -31.68 1.77 11.72
C LYS A 29 -31.20 1.09 13.01
N LYS A 30 -31.65 -0.13 13.28
CA LYS A 30 -31.10 -0.99 14.34
C LYS A 30 -29.58 -1.05 14.14
N ARG A 31 -28.82 -0.43 15.04
CA ARG A 31 -27.35 -0.53 15.04
C ARG A 31 -26.98 -1.99 15.28
N VAL A 32 -26.57 -2.68 14.21
CA VAL A 32 -25.96 -4.01 14.31
C VAL A 32 -24.70 -3.87 15.16
N ARG A 33 -24.58 -4.68 16.22
CA ARG A 33 -23.40 -4.70 17.08
C ARG A 33 -22.28 -5.40 16.33
N LYS A 34 -21.33 -4.61 15.83
CA LYS A 34 -20.11 -5.10 15.15
C LYS A 34 -19.10 -5.61 16.17
N SER A 35 -18.25 -6.55 15.75
CA SER A 35 -17.15 -7.02 16.58
C SER A 35 -16.09 -5.92 16.79
N PRO A 36 -15.24 -6.01 17.83
CA PRO A 36 -14.13 -5.09 18.00
C PRO A 36 -13.18 -5.04 16.79
N GLU A 37 -12.96 -6.16 16.12
CA GLU A 37 -12.09 -6.30 14.96
C GLU A 37 -12.69 -5.60 13.73
N GLU A 38 -13.98 -5.80 13.48
CA GLU A 38 -14.71 -5.10 12.42
C GLU A 38 -14.66 -3.57 12.63
N ARG A 39 -14.77 -3.12 13.89
CA ARG A 39 -14.65 -1.69 14.21
C ARG A 39 -13.24 -1.15 14.00
N LYS A 40 -12.20 -1.90 14.37
CA LYS A 40 -10.82 -1.50 14.08
C LYS A 40 -10.58 -1.39 12.57
N ALA A 41 -11.07 -2.34 11.78
CA ALA A 41 -10.95 -2.29 10.32
C ALA A 41 -11.63 -1.05 9.71
N GLU A 42 -12.82 -0.68 10.22
CA GLU A 42 -13.51 0.55 9.79
C GLU A 42 -12.74 1.83 10.13
N ILE A 43 -12.18 1.89 11.35
CA ILE A 43 -11.35 3.01 11.78
C ILE A 43 -10.12 3.15 10.87
N VAL A 44 -9.42 2.04 10.61
CA VAL A 44 -8.23 2.01 9.74
C VAL A 44 -8.60 2.45 8.33
N ALA A 45 -9.66 1.89 7.73
CA ALA A 45 -10.07 2.24 6.37
C ALA A 45 -10.44 3.73 6.24
N ALA A 46 -11.17 4.29 7.21
CA ALA A 46 -11.52 5.70 7.23
C ALA A 46 -10.29 6.61 7.41
N ALA A 47 -9.36 6.22 8.28
CA ALA A 47 -8.13 6.97 8.50
C ALA A 47 -7.20 6.94 7.28
N VAL A 48 -7.04 5.78 6.61
CA VAL A 48 -6.26 5.65 5.36
C VAL A 48 -6.79 6.62 4.30
N LYS A 49 -8.11 6.66 4.12
CA LYS A 49 -8.76 7.57 3.17
C LYS A 49 -8.52 9.03 3.55
N LEU A 50 -8.92 9.43 4.76
CA LEU A 50 -8.92 10.84 5.16
C LEU A 50 -7.51 11.42 5.25
N ILE A 51 -6.56 10.68 5.83
CA ILE A 51 -5.17 11.14 5.94
C ILE A 51 -4.51 11.13 4.56
N GLY A 52 -4.78 10.14 3.70
CA GLY A 52 -4.28 10.14 2.32
C GLY A 52 -4.80 11.33 1.48
N GLU A 53 -5.98 11.86 1.79
CA GLU A 53 -6.57 13.02 1.11
C GLU A 53 -6.15 14.37 1.71
N LYS A 54 -5.99 14.46 3.03
CA LYS A 54 -5.86 15.73 3.77
C LYS A 54 -4.54 15.91 4.53
N GLY A 55 -3.71 14.88 4.61
CA GLY A 55 -2.56 14.84 5.51
C GLY A 55 -2.92 14.49 6.95
N PHE A 56 -1.90 14.20 7.76
CA PHE A 56 -2.06 13.91 9.18
C PHE A 56 -2.64 15.13 9.90
N TYR A 57 -2.02 16.30 9.74
CA TYR A 57 -2.44 17.51 10.45
C TYR A 57 -3.81 18.03 9.99
N GLY A 58 -4.17 17.80 8.73
CA GLY A 58 -5.48 18.16 8.16
C GLY A 58 -6.64 17.23 8.55
N THR A 59 -6.37 16.11 9.23
CA THR A 59 -7.39 15.13 9.64
C THR A 59 -7.55 15.11 11.14
N SER A 60 -8.75 15.35 11.68
CA SER A 60 -9.04 15.21 13.11
C SER A 60 -9.62 13.83 13.45
N LEU A 61 -9.50 13.42 14.72
CA LEU A 61 -10.17 12.19 15.20
C LEU A 61 -11.70 12.28 15.10
N LYS A 62 -12.25 13.49 15.12
CA LYS A 62 -13.67 13.73 14.91
C LYS A 62 -14.05 13.44 13.46
N ASP A 63 -13.26 13.89 12.48
CA ASP A 63 -13.52 13.60 11.06
C ASP A 63 -13.58 12.10 10.80
N ILE A 64 -12.66 11.33 11.39
CA ILE A 64 -12.63 9.87 11.27
C ILE A 64 -13.86 9.24 11.95
N ALA A 65 -14.21 9.71 13.15
CA ALA A 65 -15.38 9.20 13.87
C ALA A 65 -16.69 9.48 13.12
N ASP A 66 -16.82 10.68 12.55
CA ASP A 66 -17.98 11.11 11.78
C ASP A 66 -18.12 10.28 10.49
N GLU A 67 -17.02 9.98 9.78
CA GLU A 67 -17.01 9.15 8.56
C GLU A 67 -17.62 7.74 8.79
N ILE A 68 -17.39 7.15 9.96
CA ILE A 68 -17.86 5.78 10.29
C ILE A 68 -19.05 5.76 11.26
N GLY A 69 -19.63 6.93 11.56
CA GLY A 69 -20.79 7.08 12.44
C GLY A 69 -20.54 6.66 13.90
N MET A 70 -19.32 6.86 14.40
CA MET A 70 -18.90 6.64 15.79
C MET A 70 -18.80 7.97 16.55
N SER A 71 -18.81 7.90 17.88
CA SER A 71 -18.41 9.05 18.70
C SER A 71 -16.90 9.08 18.84
N GLN A 72 -16.31 10.28 18.97
CA GLN A 72 -14.87 10.42 19.18
C GLN A 72 -14.37 9.68 20.43
N PRO A 73 -15.04 9.71 21.61
CA PRO A 73 -14.65 8.87 22.75
C PRO A 73 -14.73 7.37 22.44
N GLY A 74 -15.72 6.94 21.66
CA GLY A 74 -15.85 5.56 21.23
C GLY A 74 -14.70 5.13 20.31
N LEU A 75 -14.24 6.01 19.43
CA LEU A 75 -13.08 5.78 18.57
C LEU A 75 -11.78 5.72 19.40
N LEU A 76 -11.58 6.65 20.32
CA LEU A 76 -10.42 6.69 21.23
C LEU A 76 -10.28 5.41 22.06
N HIS A 77 -11.38 4.74 22.43
CA HIS A 77 -11.31 3.44 23.11
C HIS A 77 -10.56 2.38 22.29
N TYR A 78 -10.58 2.45 20.95
CA TYR A 78 -9.89 1.47 20.10
C TYR A 78 -8.44 1.81 19.79
N ILE A 79 -8.12 3.11 19.68
CA ILE A 79 -6.81 3.59 19.20
C ILE A 79 -5.98 4.27 20.29
N GLY A 80 -6.58 4.62 21.42
CA GLY A 80 -5.96 5.41 22.48
C GLY A 80 -5.83 6.90 22.14
N ASN A 81 -5.01 7.23 21.15
CA ASN A 81 -4.77 8.61 20.70
C ASN A 81 -4.46 8.65 19.19
N LYS A 82 -4.26 9.85 18.64
CA LYS A 82 -4.04 10.05 17.20
C LYS A 82 -2.66 9.56 16.72
N GLU A 83 -1.65 9.62 17.58
CA GLU A 83 -0.28 9.16 17.27
C GLU A 83 -0.23 7.62 17.21
N ASN A 84 -0.88 6.95 18.15
CA ASN A 84 -1.06 5.50 18.13
C ASN A 84 -1.80 5.04 16.87
N LEU A 85 -2.81 5.81 16.42
CA LEU A 85 -3.45 5.51 15.13
C LEU A 85 -2.45 5.58 13.97
N LEU A 86 -1.55 6.57 13.93
CA LEU A 86 -0.50 6.62 12.90
C LEU A 86 0.40 5.39 12.94
N SER A 87 0.86 5.02 14.13
CA SER A 87 1.68 3.82 14.31
C SER A 87 0.95 2.59 13.78
N MET A 88 -0.30 2.36 14.17
CA MET A 88 -1.12 1.24 13.67
C MET A 88 -1.29 1.26 12.14
N LEU A 89 -1.45 2.43 11.53
CA LEU A 89 -1.62 2.55 10.09
C LEU A 89 -0.37 2.14 9.31
N VAL A 90 0.80 2.37 9.90
CA VAL A 90 2.09 2.08 9.25
C VAL A 90 2.58 0.68 9.60
N THR A 91 2.71 0.34 10.88
CA THR A 91 3.27 -0.93 11.33
C THR A 91 2.34 -2.10 11.06
N ASP A 92 1.06 -1.96 11.45
CA ASP A 92 0.12 -3.08 11.45
C ASP A 92 -0.56 -3.26 10.09
N ASN A 93 -0.41 -2.30 9.19
CA ASN A 93 -1.09 -2.30 7.91
C ASN A 93 -0.14 -2.10 6.73
N TYR A 94 0.76 -1.11 6.72
CA TYR A 94 1.67 -0.95 5.58
C TYR A 94 2.79 -2.00 5.59
N ASP A 95 3.61 -2.01 6.63
CA ASP A 95 4.82 -2.86 6.72
C ASP A 95 4.51 -4.36 6.95
N ALA A 96 3.32 -4.67 7.47
CA ALA A 96 2.91 -6.04 7.76
C ALA A 96 2.73 -6.93 6.52
N TYR A 97 2.68 -6.35 5.31
CA TYR A 97 2.37 -7.10 4.09
C TYR A 97 3.19 -6.66 2.88
N GLY A 98 3.36 -7.57 1.91
CA GLY A 98 4.23 -7.37 0.75
C GLY A 98 5.69 -7.68 1.07
N THR A 99 5.93 -8.42 2.15
CA THR A 99 7.26 -8.75 2.68
C THR A 99 7.94 -9.86 1.86
N PRO A 100 9.26 -10.08 2.01
CA PRO A 100 9.92 -11.25 1.42
C PRO A 100 9.33 -12.57 1.91
N ARG A 101 8.78 -12.62 3.14
CA ARG A 101 8.04 -13.78 3.65
C ARG A 101 6.77 -14.04 2.84
N ASP A 102 5.97 -13.01 2.57
CA ASP A 102 4.76 -13.15 1.75
C ASP A 102 5.10 -13.67 0.35
N PHE A 103 6.22 -13.21 -0.22
CA PHE A 103 6.69 -13.73 -1.50
C PHE A 103 7.13 -15.19 -1.40
N MET A 104 7.92 -15.55 -0.39
CA MET A 104 8.33 -16.93 -0.13
C MET A 104 7.14 -17.89 -0.02
N GLU A 105 6.11 -17.48 0.74
CA GLU A 105 4.89 -18.26 0.97
C GLU A 105 3.96 -18.30 -0.25
N SER A 106 4.12 -17.37 -1.20
CA SER A 106 3.27 -17.29 -2.40
C SER A 106 3.45 -18.46 -3.38
N GLY A 107 4.60 -19.15 -3.35
CA GLY A 107 4.95 -20.21 -4.30
C GLY A 107 5.14 -19.75 -5.74
N LEU A 108 5.28 -18.44 -5.97
CA LEU A 108 5.54 -17.87 -7.29
C LEU A 108 6.95 -18.23 -7.80
N PRO A 109 7.18 -18.20 -9.13
CA PRO A 109 8.52 -18.41 -9.68
C PRO A 109 9.56 -17.48 -9.03
N GLY A 110 10.66 -18.07 -8.55
CA GLY A 110 11.73 -17.36 -7.85
C GLY A 110 11.54 -17.22 -6.33
N SER A 111 10.49 -17.80 -5.74
CA SER A 111 10.23 -17.73 -4.29
C SER A 111 10.86 -18.88 -3.46
N ASP A 112 11.87 -19.59 -3.99
CA ASP A 112 12.53 -20.70 -3.28
C ASP A 112 13.20 -20.21 -1.99
N PRO A 113 12.84 -20.75 -0.81
CA PRO A 113 13.46 -20.37 0.46
C PRO A 113 14.99 -20.50 0.51
N ASN A 114 15.58 -21.39 -0.30
CA ASN A 114 17.03 -21.62 -0.35
C ASN A 114 17.77 -20.70 -1.33
N GLY A 115 17.07 -19.76 -1.97
CA GLY A 115 17.65 -18.87 -2.96
C GLY A 115 16.60 -18.08 -3.69
N MET A 116 15.95 -17.15 -3.00
CA MET A 116 14.91 -16.33 -3.61
C MET A 116 15.51 -15.38 -4.66
N SER A 117 14.80 -15.16 -5.76
CA SER A 117 15.16 -14.14 -6.74
C SER A 117 14.69 -12.78 -6.23
N PHE A 118 15.65 -11.88 -6.01
CA PHE A 118 15.36 -10.52 -5.57
C PHE A 118 14.57 -9.72 -6.64
N PRO A 119 14.91 -9.76 -7.95
CA PRO A 119 14.06 -9.16 -8.97
C PRO A 119 12.62 -9.72 -9.00
N ALA A 120 12.45 -11.03 -8.83
CA ALA A 120 11.11 -11.63 -8.79
C ALA A 120 10.30 -11.16 -7.57
N TYR A 121 10.93 -11.03 -6.41
CA TYR A 121 10.33 -10.44 -5.23
C TYR A 121 9.87 -8.99 -5.49
N LEU A 122 10.70 -8.17 -6.13
CA LEU A 122 10.33 -6.78 -6.44
C LEU A 122 9.13 -6.71 -7.41
N ARG A 123 9.04 -7.62 -8.40
CA ARG A 123 7.85 -7.74 -9.26
C ARG A 123 6.60 -8.12 -8.48
N PHE A 124 6.74 -9.02 -7.50
CA PHE A 124 5.65 -9.37 -6.57
C PHE A 124 5.23 -8.14 -5.77
N LEU A 125 6.17 -7.44 -5.14
CA LEU A 125 5.93 -6.24 -4.33
C LEU A 125 5.21 -5.15 -5.13
N VAL A 126 5.66 -4.87 -6.36
CA VAL A 126 5.03 -3.86 -7.23
C VAL A 126 3.59 -4.22 -7.57
N ARG A 127 3.31 -5.48 -7.93
CA ARG A 127 1.94 -5.95 -8.20
C ARG A 127 1.08 -5.94 -6.95
N TYR A 128 1.67 -6.23 -5.80
CA TYR A 128 1.00 -6.18 -4.50
C TYR A 128 0.58 -4.74 -4.17
N ASN A 129 1.50 -3.80 -4.34
CA ASN A 129 1.31 -2.37 -4.15
C ASN A 129 0.25 -1.78 -5.10
N ALA A 130 0.24 -2.20 -6.38
CA ALA A 130 -0.78 -1.77 -7.35
C ALA A 130 -2.24 -2.01 -6.89
N LYS A 131 -2.47 -3.01 -6.01
CA LYS A 131 -3.81 -3.32 -5.46
C LYS A 131 -4.20 -2.46 -4.25
N ARG A 132 -3.28 -1.66 -3.71
CA ARG A 132 -3.40 -0.94 -2.44
C ARG A 132 -3.20 0.58 -2.61
N GLN A 133 -3.72 1.14 -3.70
CA GLN A 133 -3.47 2.53 -4.08
C GLN A 133 -3.72 3.55 -2.94
N SER A 134 -4.86 3.46 -2.24
CA SER A 134 -5.17 4.38 -1.14
C SER A 134 -4.18 4.29 0.02
N LEU A 135 -3.62 3.10 0.27
CA LEU A 135 -2.63 2.93 1.32
C LEU A 135 -1.26 3.46 0.90
N LEU A 136 -0.88 3.31 -0.36
CA LEU A 136 0.34 3.94 -0.89
C LEU A 136 0.23 5.46 -0.86
N GLN A 137 -0.93 5.99 -1.24
CA GLN A 137 -1.18 7.43 -1.14
C GLN A 137 -1.04 7.92 0.31
N LEU A 138 -1.61 7.18 1.29
CA LEU A 138 -1.39 7.47 2.70
C LEU A 138 0.10 7.50 3.05
N TYR A 139 0.82 6.43 2.71
CA TYR A 139 2.24 6.29 3.04
C TYR A 139 3.07 7.44 2.45
N MET A 140 2.87 7.78 1.18
CA MET A 140 3.57 8.88 0.51
C MET A 140 3.32 10.25 1.18
N VAL A 141 2.09 10.49 1.65
CA VAL A 141 1.76 11.71 2.38
C VAL A 141 2.47 11.73 3.74
N LEU A 142 2.41 10.62 4.49
CA LEU A 142 3.05 10.52 5.80
C LEU A 142 4.58 10.60 5.72
N GLU A 143 5.18 10.00 4.69
CA GLU A 143 6.62 10.06 4.45
C GLU A 143 7.06 11.51 4.19
N SER A 144 6.30 12.24 3.37
CA SER A 144 6.56 13.66 3.12
C SER A 144 6.37 14.52 4.38
N GLU A 145 5.36 14.24 5.22
CA GLU A 145 5.14 14.94 6.48
C GLU A 145 6.22 14.58 7.52
N GLY A 146 6.75 13.36 7.45
CA GLY A 146 7.79 12.82 8.32
C GLY A 146 9.15 13.52 8.23
N PHE A 147 9.39 14.34 7.21
CA PHE A 147 10.60 15.18 7.13
C PHE A 147 10.65 16.27 8.20
N SER A 148 9.52 16.63 8.80
CA SER A 148 9.49 17.54 9.95
C SER A 148 9.92 16.79 11.22
N PRO A 149 10.90 17.30 11.99
CA PRO A 149 11.27 16.72 13.28
C PRO A 149 10.13 16.67 14.31
N GLU A 150 9.08 17.48 14.10
CA GLU A 150 7.89 17.53 14.95
C GLU A 150 6.82 16.50 14.57
N HIS A 151 7.00 15.77 13.46
CA HIS A 151 6.05 14.76 13.03
C HIS A 151 6.20 13.48 13.88
N PRO A 152 5.11 12.87 14.38
CA PRO A 152 5.20 11.68 15.25
C PRO A 152 5.89 10.47 14.61
N LEU A 153 5.98 10.42 13.28
CA LEU A 153 6.68 9.36 12.53
C LEU A 153 8.06 9.79 12.00
N HIS A 154 8.62 10.93 12.45
CA HIS A 154 9.93 11.42 11.99
C HIS A 154 11.01 10.33 12.13
N ASP A 155 11.24 9.86 13.36
CA ASP A 155 12.25 8.84 13.65
C ASP A 155 11.97 7.52 12.91
N TYR A 156 10.69 7.16 12.73
CA TYR A 156 10.32 5.98 11.96
C TYR A 156 10.80 6.10 10.50
N PHE A 157 10.53 7.22 9.83
CA PHE A 157 10.91 7.41 8.43
C PHE A 157 12.42 7.59 8.25
N GLU A 158 13.10 8.25 9.19
CA GLU A 158 14.57 8.36 9.20
C GLU A 158 15.25 6.98 9.28
N GLU A 159 14.76 6.09 10.14
CA GLU A 159 15.36 4.76 10.33
C GLU A 159 14.89 3.71 9.33
N ARG A 160 13.77 3.97 8.64
CA ARG A 160 13.14 2.99 7.75
C ARG A 160 14.08 2.37 6.71
N PRO A 161 14.96 3.10 6.02
CA PRO A 161 15.89 2.50 5.07
C PRO A 161 16.84 1.46 5.72
N ASN A 162 17.21 1.67 6.99
CA ASN A 162 18.02 0.71 7.74
C ASN A 162 17.19 -0.52 8.12
N LEU A 163 15.97 -0.32 8.62
CA LEU A 163 15.06 -1.41 8.99
C LEU A 163 14.72 -2.31 7.78
N VAL A 164 14.44 -1.71 6.62
CA VAL A 164 14.20 -2.45 5.38
C VAL A 164 15.44 -3.24 4.97
N TRP A 165 16.63 -2.64 5.07
CA TRP A 165 17.88 -3.31 4.75
C TRP A 165 18.16 -4.50 5.69
N GLU A 166 17.98 -4.30 6.99
CA GLU A 166 18.14 -5.34 8.00
C GLU A 166 17.16 -6.48 7.76
N HIS A 167 15.88 -6.17 7.58
CA HIS A 167 14.86 -7.17 7.30
C HIS A 167 15.15 -7.96 6.03
N TYR A 168 15.51 -7.30 4.92
CA TYR A 168 15.84 -8.02 3.69
C TYR A 168 17.11 -8.88 3.86
N SER A 169 18.02 -8.49 4.76
CA SER A 169 19.25 -9.25 5.05
C SER A 169 19.02 -10.54 5.84
N GLU A 170 17.81 -10.77 6.38
CA GLU A 170 17.42 -12.01 7.06
C GLU A 170 17.16 -13.17 6.08
N TYR A 171 17.06 -12.87 4.78
CA TYR A 171 16.67 -13.84 3.76
C TYR A 171 17.84 -14.27 2.87
N GLN A 172 17.75 -15.50 2.36
CA GLN A 172 18.72 -16.04 1.41
C GLN A 172 18.33 -15.66 -0.03
N TRP A 173 19.06 -14.70 -0.58
CA TRP A 173 18.89 -14.25 -1.97
C TRP A 173 19.85 -14.96 -2.91
N ASN A 174 19.35 -15.37 -4.07
CA ASN A 174 20.18 -15.85 -5.17
C ASN A 174 20.79 -14.65 -5.91
N ILE A 175 22.08 -14.38 -5.66
CA ILE A 175 22.80 -13.21 -6.16
C ILE A 175 23.92 -13.66 -7.11
N PRO A 176 24.12 -12.98 -8.25
CA PRO A 176 25.25 -13.27 -9.14
C PRO A 176 26.60 -13.17 -8.43
N PRO A 177 27.56 -14.08 -8.70
CA PRO A 177 28.88 -14.03 -8.08
C PRO A 177 29.63 -12.73 -8.37
N GLU A 178 29.38 -12.09 -9.52
CA GLU A 178 29.96 -10.81 -9.93
C GLU A 178 29.60 -9.66 -8.98
N VAL A 179 28.47 -9.74 -8.28
CA VAL A 179 28.06 -8.75 -7.27
C VAL A 179 28.83 -8.94 -5.96
N GLY A 180 29.37 -10.14 -5.69
CA GLY A 180 30.09 -10.44 -4.45
C GLY A 180 29.20 -10.66 -3.23
N GLY A 181 27.94 -11.05 -3.45
CA GLY A 181 26.99 -11.43 -2.40
C GLY A 181 26.12 -10.30 -1.84
N TRP A 182 25.20 -10.66 -0.93
CA TRP A 182 24.12 -9.77 -0.48
C TRP A 182 24.61 -8.46 0.14
N ARG A 183 25.71 -8.45 0.91
CA ARG A 183 26.20 -7.22 1.56
C ARG A 183 26.49 -6.08 0.57
N ASN A 184 26.85 -6.41 -0.67
CA ASN A 184 27.13 -5.44 -1.73
C ASN A 184 25.85 -4.95 -2.44
N MET A 185 24.69 -5.55 -2.15
CA MET A 185 23.40 -5.16 -2.74
C MET A 185 22.81 -3.90 -2.13
N ARG A 186 23.36 -3.33 -1.05
CA ARG A 186 22.76 -2.17 -0.37
C ARG A 186 22.49 -0.97 -1.30
N PRO A 187 23.43 -0.58 -2.19
CA PRO A 187 23.14 0.46 -3.19
C PRO A 187 22.04 0.04 -4.18
N THR A 188 22.03 -1.22 -4.61
CA THR A 188 21.01 -1.76 -5.53
C THR A 188 19.61 -1.78 -4.91
N VAL A 189 19.48 -2.21 -3.66
CA VAL A 189 18.22 -2.17 -2.90
C VAL A 189 17.73 -0.73 -2.82
N ARG A 190 18.61 0.23 -2.48
CA ARG A 190 18.27 1.65 -2.44
C ARG A 190 17.74 2.15 -3.80
N MET A 191 18.45 1.87 -4.89
CA MET A 191 18.02 2.25 -6.24
C MET A 191 16.66 1.64 -6.61
N CYS A 192 16.37 0.42 -6.18
CA CYS A 192 15.06 -0.21 -6.40
C CYS A 192 13.94 0.56 -5.71
N LEU A 193 14.14 0.93 -4.44
CA LEU A 193 13.17 1.69 -3.65
C LEU A 193 12.96 3.09 -4.25
N GLU A 194 14.04 3.81 -4.53
CA GLU A 194 14.00 5.15 -5.15
C GLU A 194 13.27 5.13 -6.51
N ALA A 195 13.52 4.11 -7.33
CA ALA A 195 12.80 3.92 -8.58
C ALA A 195 11.31 3.66 -8.36
N MET A 196 10.94 2.79 -7.41
CA MET A 196 9.54 2.52 -7.08
C MET A 196 8.82 3.78 -6.60
N ASP A 197 9.41 4.56 -5.71
CA ASP A 197 8.80 5.79 -5.17
C ASP A 197 8.56 6.81 -6.29
N GLY A 198 9.54 6.98 -7.19
CA GLY A 198 9.41 7.83 -8.37
C GLY A 198 8.30 7.38 -9.32
N ILE A 199 8.16 6.08 -9.56
CA ILE A 199 7.08 5.53 -10.40
C ILE A 199 5.73 5.73 -9.70
N GLN A 200 5.62 5.48 -8.40
CA GLN A 200 4.40 5.66 -7.62
C GLN A 200 3.92 7.12 -7.66
N LEU A 201 4.82 8.10 -7.52
CA LEU A 201 4.51 9.52 -7.69
C LEU A 201 3.89 9.84 -9.05
N ARG A 202 4.38 9.21 -10.13
CA ARG A 202 3.81 9.37 -11.47
C ARG A 202 2.49 8.62 -11.64
N TRP A 203 2.40 7.42 -11.10
CA TRP A 203 1.20 6.57 -11.13
C TRP A 203 -0.02 7.26 -10.50
N MET A 204 0.17 8.08 -9.46
CA MET A 204 -0.91 8.84 -8.81
C MET A 204 -1.46 10.01 -9.65
N ARG A 205 -0.81 10.38 -10.77
CA ARG A 205 -1.24 11.50 -11.63
C ARG A 205 -2.35 11.10 -12.60
N LYS A 206 -2.94 12.09 -13.27
CA LYS A 206 -3.96 11.90 -14.31
C LYS A 206 -3.43 12.41 -15.67
N PRO A 207 -3.44 11.58 -16.74
CA PRO A 207 -3.71 10.14 -16.72
C PRO A 207 -2.61 9.35 -15.99
N PRO A 208 -2.93 8.20 -15.38
CA PRO A 208 -1.93 7.37 -14.70
C PRO A 208 -1.07 6.64 -15.73
N ILE A 209 0.22 6.45 -15.41
CA ILE A 209 1.06 5.43 -16.05
C ILE A 209 0.71 4.04 -15.49
N ASP A 210 1.20 2.94 -16.09
CA ASP A 210 1.10 1.63 -15.44
C ASP A 210 2.31 1.41 -14.52
N LEU A 211 2.04 1.15 -13.23
CA LEU A 211 3.07 1.00 -12.20
C LEU A 211 4.00 -0.20 -12.48
N TYR A 212 3.46 -1.29 -13.01
CA TYR A 212 4.20 -2.53 -13.23
C TYR A 212 5.01 -2.48 -14.53
N ASP A 213 4.42 -1.98 -15.61
CA ASP A 213 5.13 -1.84 -16.89
C ASP A 213 6.32 -0.89 -16.74
N GLU A 214 6.17 0.19 -15.98
CA GLU A 214 7.27 1.13 -15.73
C GLU A 214 8.35 0.52 -14.84
N TRP A 215 7.97 -0.27 -13.83
CA TRP A 215 8.94 -1.04 -13.02
C TRP A 215 9.80 -1.96 -13.90
N LEU A 216 9.21 -2.66 -14.88
CA LEU A 216 9.97 -3.54 -15.78
C LEU A 216 11.02 -2.79 -16.63
N LEU A 217 10.87 -1.48 -16.85
CA LEU A 217 11.90 -0.68 -17.51
C LEU A 217 13.09 -0.43 -16.56
N PHE A 218 12.81 -0.05 -15.31
CA PHE A 218 13.84 0.14 -14.30
C PHE A 218 14.55 -1.16 -13.92
N GLU A 219 13.82 -2.27 -13.80
CA GLU A 219 14.37 -3.60 -13.50
C GLU A 219 15.48 -3.97 -14.49
N ARG A 220 15.29 -3.70 -15.79
CA ARG A 220 16.30 -3.99 -16.83
C ARG A 220 17.56 -3.13 -16.71
N ILE A 221 17.46 -1.92 -16.16
CA ILE A 221 18.58 -1.01 -15.94
C ILE A 221 19.33 -1.40 -14.66
N ILE A 222 18.59 -1.69 -13.58
CA ILE A 222 19.14 -2.01 -12.27
C ILE A 222 19.75 -3.42 -12.25
N PHE A 223 19.16 -4.37 -12.98
CA PHE A 223 19.60 -5.76 -13.10
C PHE A 223 19.99 -6.07 -14.56
N PRO A 224 21.13 -5.55 -15.05
CA PRO A 224 21.48 -5.61 -16.46
C PRO A 224 21.93 -7.00 -16.92
N SER A 225 21.67 -7.31 -18.20
CA SER A 225 22.28 -8.44 -18.92
C SER A 225 23.77 -8.17 -19.20
N PRO A 226 24.65 -9.20 -19.22
CA PRO A 226 24.32 -10.61 -19.00
C PRO A 226 24.32 -11.07 -17.55
N VAL A 227 24.80 -10.23 -16.62
CA VAL A 227 25.03 -10.57 -15.21
C VAL A 227 23.79 -11.17 -14.54
N TRP A 228 22.61 -10.64 -14.86
CA TRP A 228 21.35 -11.04 -14.22
C TRP A 228 20.47 -11.99 -15.04
N ASP A 229 20.91 -12.48 -16.20
CA ASP A 229 20.04 -13.24 -17.11
C ASP A 229 19.47 -14.54 -16.48
N ASN A 230 20.23 -15.18 -15.58
CA ASN A 230 19.82 -16.38 -14.84
C ASN A 230 19.37 -16.10 -13.39
N TYR A 231 19.22 -14.81 -13.02
CA TYR A 231 18.90 -14.37 -11.66
C TYR A 231 17.61 -13.53 -11.58
N ARG A 232 16.93 -13.34 -12.72
CA ARG A 232 15.68 -12.58 -12.87
C ARG A 232 14.46 -13.45 -13.12
#